data_AF-A0A1N6KXN7-F1
#
_entry.id   AF-A0A1N6KXN7-F1
#
_cell.length_a   1.000
_cell.length_b   1.000
_cell.length_c   1.000
_cell.angle_alpha   90.00
_cell.angle_beta   90.00
_cell.angle_gamma   90.00
#
_symmetry.space_group_name_H-M   'P 1'
#
loop_
_entity.id
_entity.type
_entity.pdbx_description
1 polymer ?
#
loop_
_entity_poly.entity_id
_entity_poly.type
_entity_poly.pdbx_seq_one_letter_code
_entity_poly.pdbx_strand_id
1 'polypeptide(L)' 'MSAATLDQIAQKVRINPIVIVIGSGEATRSLRYRGKHTLHAVLGFLRNQRESRALVYSHRTNGQMLWIDVQTGVFCDLH' A
#
# COMPACT_ATOMS: atom_id res chain seq x y z
N MET A 1 -1.23 -3.40 -17.36
CA MET A 1 -1.80 -2.45 -16.37
C MET A 1 -0.79 -1.33 -16.18
N SER A 2 -1.20 -0.07 -16.29
CA SER A 2 -0.32 1.07 -15.98
C SER A 2 -0.09 1.15 -14.46
N ALA A 3 1.14 1.41 -14.03
CA ALA A 3 1.44 1.70 -12.63
C ALA A 3 1.00 3.12 -12.27
N ALA A 4 0.65 3.35 -11.00
CA ALA A 4 0.41 4.68 -10.49
C ALA A 4 1.70 5.49 -10.46
N THR A 5 1.63 6.77 -10.81
CA THR A 5 2.79 7.68 -10.70
C THR A 5 3.10 7.99 -9.24
N LEU A 6 4.33 8.42 -8.94
CA LEU A 6 4.72 8.81 -7.58
C LEU A 6 3.82 9.91 -7.00
N ASP A 7 3.40 10.87 -7.81
CA ASP A 7 2.49 11.95 -7.38
C ASP A 7 1.11 11.42 -7.02
N GLN A 8 0.58 10.48 -7.82
CA GLN A 8 -0.69 9.80 -7.51
C GLN A 8 -0.60 9.00 -6.21
N ILE A 9 0.50 8.26 -6.01
CA ILE A 9 0.73 7.51 -4.77
C ILE A 9 0.83 8.47 -3.58
N ALA A 10 1.60 9.56 -3.71
CA ALA A 10 1.77 10.55 -2.65
C ALA A 10 0.44 11.20 -2.27
N GLN A 11 -0.40 11.54 -3.25
CA GLN A 11 -1.74 12.06 -3.01
C GLN A 11 -2.61 11.03 -2.25
N LYS A 12 -2.61 9.77 -2.70
CA LYS A 12 -3.41 8.71 -2.08
C LYS A 12 -2.96 8.43 -0.65
N VAL A 13 -1.65 8.35 -0.38
CA VAL A 13 -1.08 8.12 0.95
C VAL A 13 -1.53 9.17 1.98
N ARG A 14 -1.67 10.43 1.56
CA ARG A 14 -2.07 11.52 2.46
C ARG A 14 -3.50 11.39 2.99
N ILE A 15 -4.41 10.83 2.20
CA ILE A 15 -5.86 10.89 2.48
C ILE A 15 -6.51 9.53 2.70
N ASN A 16 -5.85 8.44 2.28
CA ASN A 16 -6.44 7.10 2.35
C ASN A 16 -5.84 6.26 3.48
N PRO A 17 -6.58 5.24 3.95
CA PRO A 17 -6.01 4.19 4.78
C PRO A 17 -4.85 3.49 4.07
N ILE A 18 -3.85 3.14 4.86
CA ILE A 18 -2.68 2.37 4.43
C ILE A 18 -2.63 1.11 5.27
N VAL A 19 -2.43 -0.02 4.61
CA VAL A 19 -2.29 -1.34 5.23
C VAL A 19 -0.87 -1.84 4.95
N ILE A 20 -0.22 -2.32 6.00
CA ILE A 20 1.04 -3.06 5.89
C ILE A 20 0.69 -4.54 5.80
N VAL A 21 1.13 -5.17 4.72
CA VAL A 21 1.03 -6.61 4.52
C VAL A 21 2.41 -7.20 4.81
N ILE A 22 2.46 -8.20 5.71
CA ILE A 22 3.69 -8.84 6.16
C ILE A 22 3.62 -10.32 5.81
N GLY A 23 4.70 -10.85 5.21
CA GLY A 23 4.84 -12.25 4.82
C GLY A 23 4.37 -12.54 3.39
N SER A 24 4.44 -13.83 3.02
CA SER A 24 3.95 -14.34 1.74
C SER A 24 3.15 -15.65 1.93
N GLY A 25 2.21 -15.92 1.03
CA GLY A 25 1.40 -17.15 1.07
C GLY A 25 0.39 -17.20 2.23
N GLU A 26 0.21 -18.38 2.84
CA GLU A 26 -0.80 -18.62 3.89
C GLU A 26 -0.53 -17.89 5.22
N ALA A 27 0.71 -17.43 5.46
CA ALA A 27 1.10 -16.73 6.68
C ALA A 27 0.93 -15.19 6.58
N THR A 28 0.22 -14.70 5.56
CA THR A 28 0.07 -13.26 5.31
C THR A 28 -0.72 -12.59 6.43
N ARG A 29 -0.17 -11.53 7.01
CA ARG A 29 -0.85 -10.68 8.01
C ARG A 29 -0.99 -9.26 7.50
N SER A 30 -2.17 -8.67 7.67
CA SER A 30 -2.45 -7.28 7.33
C SER A 30 -2.63 -6.44 8.60
N LEU A 31 -1.91 -5.33 8.71
CA LEU A 31 -1.98 -4.39 9.82
C LEU A 31 -2.24 -2.98 9.30
N ARG A 32 -3.07 -2.19 10.00
CA ARG A 32 -3.23 -0.78 9.65
C ARG A 32 -1.97 0.00 9.99
N TYR A 33 -1.44 0.75 9.03
CA TYR A 33 -0.34 1.67 9.28
C TYR A 33 -0.86 2.86 10.12
N ARG A 34 -0.15 3.18 11.21
CA ARG A 34 -0.50 4.26 12.14
C ARG A 34 0.55 5.38 12.21
N GLY A 35 1.58 5.32 11.35
CA GLY A 35 2.63 6.33 11.30
C GLY A 35 2.21 7.59 10.53
N LYS A 36 3.19 8.42 10.14
CA LYS A 36 2.92 9.62 9.33
C LYS A 36 2.44 9.24 7.93
N HIS A 37 1.33 9.83 7.48
CA HIS A 37 0.74 9.62 6.15
C HIS A 37 1.44 10.45 5.07
N THR A 38 2.74 10.22 4.91
CA THR A 38 3.55 10.79 3.82
C THR A 38 4.28 9.67 3.10
N LEU A 39 4.46 9.81 1.78
CA LEU A 39 5.16 8.80 0.97
C LEU A 39 6.55 8.49 1.55
N HIS A 40 7.28 9.53 1.95
CA HIS A 40 8.59 9.39 2.56
C HIS A 40 8.56 8.58 3.87
N ALA A 41 7.59 8.82 4.76
CA ALA A 41 7.50 8.10 6.03
C ALA A 41 7.12 6.63 5.82
N VAL A 42 6.21 6.34 4.88
CA VAL A 42 5.81 4.98 4.55
C VAL A 42 6.98 4.20 3.94
N LEU A 43 7.68 4.78 2.97
CA LEU A 43 8.88 4.14 2.39
C LEU A 43 9.99 3.97 3.43
N GLY A 44 10.18 4.94 4.31
CA GLY A 44 11.13 4.85 5.42
C GLY A 44 10.78 3.72 6.40
N PHE A 45 9.50 3.53 6.71
CA PHE A 45 9.02 2.40 7.52
C PHE A 45 9.36 1.05 6.85
N LEU A 46 9.07 0.91 5.55
CA LEU A 46 9.30 -0.34 4.82
C LEU A 46 10.79 -0.73 4.72
N ARG A 47 11.68 0.25 4.64
CA ARG A 47 13.14 -0.01 4.64
C ARG A 47 13.62 -0.76 5.89
N ASN A 48 12.90 -0.63 7.00
CA ASN A 48 13.23 -1.26 8.27
C ASN A 48 12.50 -2.58 8.52
N GLN A 49 11.61 -3.01 7.62
CA GLN A 49 10.74 -4.17 7.78
C GLN A 49 10.95 -5.16 6.63
N ARG A 50 11.60 -6.28 6.90
CA ARG A 50 11.79 -7.36 5.91
C ARG A 50 10.44 -7.96 5.54
N GLU A 51 10.28 -8.31 4.25
CA GLU A 51 9.10 -9.01 3.71
C GLU A 51 7.76 -8.29 4.00
N SER A 52 7.79 -6.96 3.99
CA SER A 52 6.59 -6.14 4.16
C SER A 52 6.31 -5.29 2.93
N ARG A 53 5.02 -5.07 2.66
CA ARG A 53 4.52 -4.19 1.60
C ARG A 53 3.54 -3.20 2.22
N ALA A 54 3.56 -1.96 1.76
CA ALA A 54 2.50 -1.01 2.10
C ALA A 54 1.55 -0.88 0.92
N LEU A 55 0.26 -1.03 1.22
CA LEU A 55 -0.83 -0.90 0.27
C LEU A 55 -1.68 0.30 0.67
N VAL A 56 -1.87 1.24 -0.25
CA VAL A 56 -2.76 2.38 -0.06
C VAL A 56 -4.05 2.16 -0.84
N TYR A 57 -5.19 2.41 -0.19
CA TYR A 57 -6.48 2.26 -0.85
C TYR A 57 -6.60 3.23 -2.03
N SER A 58 -7.03 2.72 -3.19
CA SER A 58 -7.21 3.53 -4.38
C SER A 58 -8.69 3.86 -4.62
N HIS A 59 -9.49 2.84 -4.90
CA HIS A 59 -10.92 2.89 -5.19
C HIS A 59 -11.50 1.46 -5.24
N ARG A 60 -12.81 1.33 -5.51
CA ARG A 60 -13.43 0.05 -5.83
C ARG A 60 -13.69 -0.05 -7.32
N THR A 61 -13.45 -1.22 -7.89
CA THR A 61 -13.75 -1.56 -9.28
C THR A 61 -14.46 -2.91 -9.30
N ASN A 62 -15.62 -3.00 -9.95
CA ASN A 62 -16.41 -4.23 -10.04
C ASN A 62 -16.69 -4.91 -8.68
N GLY A 63 -16.94 -4.11 -7.63
CA GLY A 63 -17.21 -4.61 -6.28
C GLY A 63 -15.97 -5.02 -5.47
N GLN A 64 -14.80 -5.08 -6.09
CA GLN A 64 -13.52 -5.40 -5.43
C GLN A 64 -12.78 -4.13 -5.00
N MET A 65 -12.08 -4.20 -3.87
CA MET A 65 -11.24 -3.10 -3.39
C MET A 65 -9.88 -3.15 -4.09
N LEU A 66 -9.56 -2.08 -4.83
CA LEU A 66 -8.29 -1.93 -5.51
C LEU A 66 -7.32 -1.12 -4.66
N TRP A 67 -6.13 -1.66 -4.49
CA TRP A 67 -5.03 -1.10 -3.71
C TRP A 67 -3.86 -0.77 -4.62
N ILE A 68 -3.02 0.17 -4.19
CA ILE A 68 -1.75 0.48 -4.85
C ILE A 68 -0.63 0.08 -3.92
N ASP A 69 0.29 -0.73 -4.41
CA ASP A 69 1.56 -0.96 -3.75
C ASP A 69 2.40 0.32 -3.76
N VAL A 70 2.73 0.83 -2.58
CA VAL A 70 3.39 2.13 -2.41
C VAL A 70 4.85 2.10 -2.92
N GLN A 71 5.51 0.95 -2.96
CA GLN A 71 6.89 0.82 -3.43
C GLN A 71 6.97 0.72 -4.95
N THR A 72 6.02 0.00 -5.57
CA THR A 72 6.07 -0.35 -7.00
C THR A 72 5.06 0.42 -7.86
N GLY A 73 4.05 1.03 -7.24
CA GLY A 73 2.93 1.67 -7.94
C GLY A 73 1.97 0.68 -8.60
N VAL A 74 2.19 -0.62 -8.44
CA VAL A 74 1.35 -1.67 -9.03
C VAL A 74 0.00 -1.72 -8.33
N PHE A 75 -1.07 -1.79 -9.12
CA PHE A 75 -2.41 -2.03 -8.61
C PHE A 75 -2.58 -3.50 -8.24
N CYS A 76 -3.23 -3.77 -7.11
CA CYS A 76 -3.47 -5.11 -6.63
C CYS A 76 -4.79 -5.19 -5.87
N ASP A 77 -5.40 -6.37 -5.90
CA ASP A 77 -6.54 -6.70 -5.07
C ASP A 77 -6.04 -7.29 -3.74
N LEU A 78 -6.78 -7.02 -2.66
CA LEU A 78 -6.59 -7.72 -1.39
C LEU A 78 -7.66 -8.80 -1.31
N HIS A 79 -7.25 -10.06 -1.30
CA HIS A 79 -8.13 -11.22 -1.09
C HIS A 79 -8.26 -11.55 0.40
#